data_AF-A0A6H2NHP9-F1
#
_entry.id   AF-A0A6H2NHP9-F1
#
_cell.length_a   1.000
_cell.length_b   1.000
_cell.length_c   1.000
_cell.angle_alpha   90.00
_cell.angle_beta   90.00
_cell.angle_gamma   90.00
#
_symmetry.space_group_name_H-M   'P 1'
#
loop_
_entity.id
_entity.type
_entity.pdbx_description
1 polymer ?
#
loop_
_entity_poly.entity_id
_entity_poly.type
_entity_poly.pdbx_seq_one_letter_code
_entity_poly.pdbx_strand_id
1 'polypeptide(L)' 'MSPKLTKAEQTRRTRRAILNRARHLFATQGYAATGTEAIISDLGITRGALYHQFSDKLGVFKAVVVEAY' A
#
# COMPACT_ATOMS: atom_id res chain seq x y z
N MET A 1 26.34 -11.55 6.20
CA MET A 1 24.89 -11.83 6.28
C MET A 1 24.20 -10.59 6.83
N SER A 2 23.36 -9.93 6.04
CA SER A 2 22.57 -8.79 6.55
C SER A 2 21.49 -9.29 7.50
N PRO A 3 21.26 -8.64 8.66
CA PRO A 3 20.23 -9.06 9.59
C PRO A 3 18.85 -9.01 8.92
N LYS A 4 18.02 -10.04 9.15
CA LYS A 4 16.61 -10.05 8.72
C LYS A 4 15.90 -8.89 9.43
N LEU A 5 15.10 -8.13 8.68
CA LEU A 5 14.30 -7.04 9.23
C LEU A 5 13.36 -7.57 10.32
N THR A 6 13.13 -6.75 11.35
CA THR A 6 12.13 -7.07 12.36
C THR A 6 10.73 -7.08 11.73
N LYS A 7 9.80 -7.80 12.35
CA LYS A 7 8.39 -7.85 11.88
C LYS A 7 7.78 -6.44 11.77
N ALA A 8 8.12 -5.55 12.70
CA ALA A 8 7.68 -4.16 12.70
C ALA A 8 8.25 -3.38 11.50
N GLU A 9 9.53 -3.57 11.18
CA GLU A 9 10.14 -2.88 10.04
C GLU A 9 9.63 -3.43 8.70
N GLN A 10 9.40 -4.75 8.60
CA GLN A 10 8.75 -5.34 7.43
C GLN A 10 7.35 -4.76 7.20
N THR A 11 6.55 -4.65 8.28
CA THR A 11 5.21 -4.03 8.25
C THR A 11 5.28 -2.59 7.74
N ARG A 12 6.20 -1.78 8.28
CA ARG A 12 6.41 -0.39 7.84
C ARG A 12 6.80 -0.29 6.38
N ARG A 13 7.73 -1.13 5.91
CA ARG A 13 8.16 -1.16 4.49
C ARG A 13 7.01 -1.54 3.57
N THR A 14 6.26 -2.59 3.91
CA THR A 14 5.06 -3.00 3.15
C THR A 14 4.04 -1.87 3.09
N ARG A 15 3.73 -1.24 4.23
CA ARG A 15 2.79 -0.10 4.28
C ARG A 15 3.22 1.03 3.36
N ARG A 16 4.50 1.44 3.41
CA ARG A 16 5.02 2.53 2.58
C ARG A 16 5.01 2.18 1.09
N ALA A 17 5.33 0.94 0.73
CA ALA A 17 5.25 0.47 -0.66
C ALA A 17 3.83 0.57 -1.22
N ILE A 18 2.84 0.13 -0.44
CA ILE A 18 1.41 0.23 -0.81
C ILE A 18 1.00 1.70 -0.99
N LEU A 19 1.34 2.58 -0.04
CA LEU A 19 0.95 4.00 -0.10
C LEU A 19 1.58 4.71 -1.30
N ASN A 20 2.86 4.48 -1.59
CA ASN A 20 3.52 5.05 -2.77
C ASN A 20 2.84 4.63 -4.07
N ARG A 21 2.55 3.33 -4.24
CA ARG A 21 1.90 2.82 -5.45
C ARG A 21 0.46 3.31 -5.57
N ALA A 22 -0.29 3.28 -4.46
CA ALA A 22 -1.66 3.77 -4.41
C ALA A 22 -1.74 5.26 -4.73
N ARG A 23 -0.84 6.10 -4.18
CA ARG A 23 -0.77 7.53 -4.48
C ARG A 23 -0.59 7.77 -5.97
N HIS A 24 0.34 7.06 -6.60
CA HIS A 24 0.57 7.17 -8.04
C HIS A 24 -0.66 6.77 -8.86
N LEU A 25 -1.28 5.63 -8.56
CA LEU A 25 -2.44 5.15 -9.30
C LEU A 25 -3.67 6.04 -9.09
N PHE A 26 -3.94 6.48 -7.86
CA PHE A 26 -5.04 7.41 -7.58
C PHE A 26 -4.86 8.75 -8.30
N ALA A 27 -3.62 9.27 -8.38
CA ALA A 27 -3.34 10.52 -9.06
C ALA A 27 -3.43 10.41 -10.60
N THR A 28 -3.10 9.26 -11.17
CA THR A 28 -3.02 9.08 -12.63
C THR A 28 -4.28 8.47 -13.25
N GLN A 29 -5.00 7.62 -12.50
CA GLN A 29 -6.15 6.87 -12.99
C GLN A 29 -7.44 7.23 -12.25
N GLY A 30 -7.34 7.93 -11.12
CA GLY A 30 -8.48 8.24 -10.25
C GLY A 30 -8.86 7.07 -9.32
N TYR A 31 -9.62 7.41 -8.27
CA TYR A 31 -10.02 6.46 -7.23
C TYR A 31 -10.94 5.34 -7.76
N ALA A 32 -11.89 5.67 -8.64
CA ALA A 32 -12.87 4.72 -9.14
C ALA A 32 -12.21 3.60 -9.97
N ALA A 33 -11.29 3.96 -10.87
CA ALA A 33 -10.61 3.02 -11.75
C ALA A 33 -9.49 2.22 -11.06
N THR A 34 -9.01 2.66 -9.90
CA THR A 34 -7.96 1.96 -9.16
C THR A 34 -8.54 0.84 -8.29
N GLY A 35 -8.10 -0.40 -8.51
CA GLY A 35 -8.41 -1.55 -7.65
C GLY A 35 -7.29 -1.87 -6.65
N THR A 36 -7.60 -2.57 -5.56
CA THR A 36 -6.60 -3.02 -4.57
C THR A 36 -5.56 -3.98 -5.17
N GLU A 37 -5.96 -4.78 -6.16
CA GLU A 37 -5.07 -5.66 -6.92
C GLU A 37 -4.04 -4.89 -7.74
N ALA A 38 -4.49 -3.83 -8.44
CA ALA A 38 -3.60 -2.98 -9.22
C ALA A 38 -2.53 -2.34 -8.33
N ILE A 39 -2.90 -1.96 -7.10
CA ILE A 39 -1.99 -1.38 -6.11
C ILE A 39 -0.86 -2.33 -5.71
N ILE A 40 -1.08 -3.65 -5.70
CA ILE A 40 -0.07 -4.62 -5.22
C ILE A 40 0.63 -5.44 -6.30
N SER A 41 0.10 -5.40 -7.53
CA SER A 41 0.55 -6.21 -8.68
C SER A 41 2.08 -6.26 -8.84
N ASP A 42 2.76 -5.11 -8.74
CA ASP A 42 4.21 -5.00 -8.97
C ASP A 42 5.04 -4.95 -7.67
N LEU A 43 4.40 -5.08 -6.50
CA LEU A 43 5.07 -4.91 -5.21
C LEU A 43 5.56 -6.22 -4.59
N GLY A 44 5.24 -7.37 -5.18
CA GLY A 44 5.47 -8.68 -4.57
C GLY A 44 4.70 -8.87 -3.24
N ILE A 45 3.60 -8.15 -3.08
CA ILE A 45 2.75 -8.14 -1.89
C ILE A 45 1.50 -8.98 -2.18
N THR A 46 1.10 -9.82 -1.24
CA THR A 46 -0.14 -10.60 -1.35
C THR A 46 -1.36 -9.76 -0.96
N ARG A 47 -2.56 -10.16 -1.41
CA ARG A 47 -3.82 -9.55 -0.97
C ARG A 47 -3.94 -9.53 0.55
N GLY A 48 -3.63 -10.66 1.21
CA GLY A 48 -3.67 -10.77 2.67
C GLY A 48 -2.73 -9.79 3.36
N ALA A 49 -1.55 -9.53 2.80
CA ALA A 49 -0.63 -8.54 3.34
C ALA A 49 -1.16 -7.10 3.17
N LEU A 50 -1.86 -6.78 2.08
CA LEU A 50 -2.56 -5.50 1.94
C LEU A 50 -3.68 -5.37 2.97
N TYR A 51 -4.52 -6.40 3.12
CA TYR A 51 -5.64 -6.38 4.06
C TYR A 51 -5.21 -6.34 5.53
N HIS A 52 -4.00 -6.83 5.84
CA HIS A 52 -3.39 -6.66 7.15
C HIS A 52 -2.95 -5.21 7.43
N GLN A 53 -2.69 -4.41 6.39
CA GLN A 53 -2.33 -2.99 6.55
C GLN A 53 -3.54 -2.05 6.48
N PHE A 54 -4.54 -2.40 5.67
CA PHE A 54 -5.70 -1.58 5.36
C PHE A 54 -6.94 -2.44 5.18
N SER A 55 -8.05 -2.06 5.82
CA SER A 55 -9.30 -2.83 5.77
C SER A 55 -9.93 -2.89 4.37
N ASP A 56 -9.80 -1.82 3.58
CA ASP A 56 -10.38 -1.71 2.24
C ASP A 56 -9.68 -0.64 1.38
N LYS A 57 -10.15 -0.45 0.13
CA LYS A 57 -9.65 0.59 -0.79
C LYS A 57 -9.79 2.00 -0.22
N LEU A 58 -10.88 2.28 0.51
CA LEU A 58 -11.11 3.59 1.12
C LEU A 58 -10.08 3.87 2.23
N GLY A 59 -9.70 2.86 3.00
CA GLY A 59 -8.64 2.93 4.02
C GLY A 59 -7.28 3.25 3.41
N VAL A 60 -6.95 2.63 2.28
CA VAL A 60 -5.73 2.98 1.52
C VAL A 60 -5.78 4.44 1.05
N PHE A 61 -6.90 4.87 0.47
CA PHE A 61 -7.06 6.24 -0.02
C PHE A 61 -6.96 7.28 1.11
N LYS A 62 -7.68 7.06 2.22
CA LYS A 62 -7.59 7.94 3.42
C LYS A 62 -6.15 8.05 3.92
N ALA A 63 -5.42 6.94 3.98
CA ALA A 63 -4.04 6.95 4.41
C ALA A 63 -3.12 7.70 3.44
N VAL A 64 -3.34 7.59 2.12
CA VAL A 64 -2.62 8.39 1.12
C VAL A 64 -2.86 9.89 1.31
N VAL A 65 -4.12 10.29 1.58
CA VAL A 65 -4.46 11.69 1.84
C VAL A 65 -3.80 12.18 3.12
N VAL A 66 -3.84 11.41 4.21
CA VAL A 66 -3.21 11.79 5.49
C VAL A 66 -1.69 11.83 5.41
N GLU A 67 -1.03 11.06 4.54
CA GLU A 67 0.43 11.15 4.36
C GLU A 67 0.84 12.32 3.45
N ALA A 68 -0.11 12.92 2.71
CA ALA A 68 0.14 14.04 1.81
C ALA A 68 0.05 15.42 2.46
N TYR A 69 -0.51 15.52 3.67
CA TYR A 69 -0.80 16.75 4.41
C TYR A 69 -0.36 16.61 5.86
#